data_AF-A0A5C8TYY3-F1
#
_entry.id   AF-A0A5C8TYY3-F1
#
_cell.length_a   1.000
_cell.length_b   1.000
_cell.length_c   1.000
_cell.angle_alpha   90.00
_cell.angle_beta   90.00
_cell.angle_gamma   90.00
#
_symmetry.space_group_name_H-M   'P 1'
#
loop_
_entity.id
_entity.type
_entity.pdbx_description
1 polymer ?
#
loop_
_entity_poly.entity_id
_entity_poly.type
_entity_poly.pdbx_seq_one_letter_code
_entity_poly.pdbx_strand_id
1 'polypeptide(L)'
;MADYYPLLARALDALPDRTPALRKAVYDRARSALIGQLRTLEPPLPDEAIETERKALDAAIERLEAAYGTPVAPLPPPPPQA
;
A
#
# COMPACT_ATOMS: atom_id res chain seq x y z
N MET A 1 -12.65 -7.68 4.58
CA MET A 1 -11.90 -6.46 4.15
C MET A 1 -11.45 -6.70 2.73
N ALA A 2 -11.51 -5.70 1.87
CA ALA A 2 -11.09 -5.85 0.49
C ALA A 2 -9.58 -6.13 0.39
N ASP A 3 -9.21 -7.11 -0.44
CA ASP A 3 -7.81 -7.45 -0.69
C ASP A 3 -7.21 -6.49 -1.73
N TYR A 4 -6.65 -5.38 -1.25
CA TYR A 4 -5.98 -4.39 -2.09
C TYR A 4 -4.59 -4.83 -2.57
N TYR A 5 -3.98 -5.79 -1.88
CA TYR A 5 -2.64 -6.29 -2.18
C TYR A 5 -2.49 -6.83 -3.61
N PRO A 6 -3.31 -7.80 -4.09
CA PRO A 6 -3.16 -8.32 -5.46
C PRO A 6 -3.42 -7.26 -6.54
N LEU A 7 -4.26 -6.26 -6.26
CA LEU A 7 -4.52 -5.14 -7.17
C LEU A 7 -3.27 -4.27 -7.35
N LEU A 8 -2.67 -3.86 -6.23
CA LEU A 8 -1.44 -3.07 -6.24
C LEU A 8 -0.27 -3.85 -6.85
N ALA A 9 -0.10 -5.12 -6.47
CA ALA A 9 0.95 -5.97 -7.01
C ALA A 9 0.88 -6.05 -8.55
N ARG A 10 -0.31 -6.24 -9.11
CA ARG A 10 -0.53 -6.22 -10.57
C ARG A 10 -0.22 -4.87 -11.20
N ALA A 11 -0.62 -3.77 -10.57
CA ALA A 11 -0.31 -2.44 -11.07
C ALA A 11 1.20 -2.16 -11.10
N LEU A 12 1.94 -2.66 -10.11
CA LEU A 12 3.41 -2.56 -10.09
C LEU A 12 4.09 -3.52 -11.07
N ASP A 13 3.50 -4.68 -11.33
CA ASP A 13 4.01 -5.64 -12.31
C ASP A 13 3.96 -5.09 -13.74
N ALA A 14 2.96 -4.26 -14.03
CA ALA A 14 2.81 -3.56 -15.30
C ALA A 14 3.79 -2.37 -15.48
N LEU A 15 4.52 -1.96 -14.42
CA LEU A 15 5.51 -0.89 -14.55
C LEU A 15 6.78 -1.42 -15.25
N PRO A 16 7.39 -0.63 -16.15
CA PRO A 16 8.65 -1.02 -16.80
C PRO A 16 9.79 -1.19 -15.77
N ASP A 17 9.75 -0.40 -14.69
CA ASP A 17 10.70 -0.43 -13.59
C ASP A 17 9.97 -0.28 -12.25
N ARG A 18 10.33 -1.12 -11.27
CA ARG A 18 9.74 -1.11 -9.92
C ARG A 18 10.55 -0.25 -8.94
N THR A 19 11.06 0.88 -9.42
CA THR A 19 11.82 1.82 -8.58
C THR A 19 10.93 2.35 -7.45
N PRO A 20 11.50 2.71 -6.29
CA PRO A 20 10.72 3.25 -5.17
C PRO A 20 9.86 4.46 -5.56
N ALA A 21 10.36 5.32 -6.45
CA ALA A 21 9.63 6.49 -6.94
C ALA A 21 8.39 6.11 -7.77
N LEU A 22 8.52 5.15 -8.69
CA LEU A 22 7.39 4.69 -9.50
C LEU A 22 6.36 3.93 -8.68
N ARG A 23 6.81 3.08 -7.73
CA ARG A 23 5.92 2.41 -6.78
C ARG A 23 5.11 3.41 -5.96
N LYS A 24 5.77 4.44 -5.41
CA LYS A 24 5.11 5.51 -4.66
C LYS A 24 4.05 6.24 -5.49
N ALA A 25 4.31 6.50 -6.78
CA ALA A 25 3.32 7.13 -7.67
C ALA A 25 2.07 6.27 -7.87
N VAL A 26 2.23 4.94 -7.99
CA VAL A 26 1.08 4.02 -8.10
C VAL A 26 0.24 4.03 -6.83
N TYR A 27 0.86 4.01 -5.65
CA TYR A 27 0.15 4.02 -4.38
C TYR A 27 -0.65 5.32 -4.16
N ASP A 28 -0.05 6.46 -4.48
CA ASP A 28 -0.71 7.76 -4.37
C ASP A 28 -1.96 7.82 -5.27
N ARG A 29 -1.80 7.37 -6.52
CA ARG A 29 -2.91 7.27 -7.47
C ARG A 29 -4.01 6.32 -6.98
N ALA A 30 -3.63 5.17 -6.41
CA ALA A 30 -4.59 4.21 -5.87
C ALA A 30 -5.40 4.80 -4.70
N ARG A 31 -4.76 5.53 -3.79
CA ARG A 31 -5.45 6.22 -2.68
C ARG A 31 -6.46 7.25 -3.19
N SER A 32 -6.04 8.10 -4.13
CA SER A 32 -6.92 9.13 -4.69
C SER A 32 -8.11 8.51 -5.44
N ALA A 33 -7.85 7.48 -6.24
CA ALA A 33 -8.89 6.76 -6.97
C ALA A 33 -9.89 6.07 -6.03
N LEU A 34 -9.40 5.41 -4.97
CA LEU A 34 -10.26 4.75 -3.98
C LEU A 34 -11.22 5.74 -3.32
N ILE A 35 -10.70 6.86 -2.79
CA ILE A 35 -11.56 7.87 -2.13
C ILE A 35 -12.57 8.45 -3.11
N GLY A 36 -12.14 8.75 -4.35
CA GLY A 36 -13.04 9.23 -5.40
C GLY A 36 -14.17 8.25 -5.66
N GLN A 37 -13.85 6.97 -5.85
CA GLN A 37 -14.83 5.92 -6.11
C GLN A 37 -15.80 5.73 -4.93
N LEU A 38 -15.31 5.65 -3.69
CA LEU A 38 -16.16 5.45 -2.51
C LEU A 38 -17.13 6.62 -2.30
N ARG A 39 -16.74 7.85 -2.68
CA ARG A 39 -17.61 9.03 -2.65
C ARG A 39 -18.63 9.08 -3.78
N THR A 40 -18.39 8.39 -4.89
CA THR A 40 -19.33 8.31 -6.03
C THR A 40 -20.40 7.23 -5.86
N LEU A 41 -20.30 6.38 -4.84
CA LEU A 41 -21.31 5.35 -4.57
C LEU A 41 -22.62 5.98 -4.11
N GLU A 42 -23.74 5.39 -4.53
CA GLU A 42 -25.09 5.78 -4.11
C GLU A 42 -25.81 4.62 -3.42
N PRO A 43 -26.24 4.77 -2.14
CA PRO A 43 -26.01 5.94 -1.27
C PRO A 43 -24.53 6.10 -0.88
N PRO A 44 -24.07 7.34 -0.58
CA PRO A 44 -22.68 7.60 -0.21
C PRO A 44 -22.30 6.85 1.05
N LEU A 45 -21.11 6.24 1.03
CA LEU A 45 -20.55 5.58 2.21
C LEU A 45 -20.28 6.60 3.33
N PRO A 46 -20.47 6.20 4.60
CA PRO A 46 -20.13 7.06 5.72
C PRO A 46 -18.60 7.25 5.79
N ASP A 47 -18.16 8.41 6.31
CA ASP A 47 -16.74 8.74 6.40
C ASP A 47 -15.93 7.67 7.17
N GLU A 48 -16.52 7.02 8.18
CA GLU A 48 -15.87 5.92 8.90
C GLU A 48 -15.52 4.71 8.02
N ALA A 49 -16.38 4.40 7.05
CA ALA A 49 -16.18 3.30 6.13
C ALA A 49 -15.10 3.67 5.10
N ILE A 50 -15.12 4.93 4.62
CA ILE A 50 -14.08 5.47 3.74
C ILE A 50 -12.71 5.42 4.43
N GLU A 51 -12.63 5.84 5.69
CA GLU A 51 -11.39 5.78 6.47
C GLU A 51 -10.91 4.34 6.71
N THR A 52 -11.85 3.40 6.91
CA THR A 52 -11.54 1.98 7.07
C THR A 52 -10.95 1.39 5.79
N GLU A 53 -11.54 1.69 4.64
CA GLU A 53 -11.03 1.25 3.34
C GLU A 53 -9.69 1.91 3.01
N ARG A 54 -9.51 3.19 3.33
CA ARG A 54 -8.22 3.88 3.20
C ARG A 54 -7.13 3.20 4.05
N LYS A 55 -7.43 2.85 5.30
CA LYS A 55 -6.50 2.12 6.18
C LYS A 55 -6.17 0.73 5.65
N ALA A 56 -7.15 0.02 5.10
CA ALA A 56 -6.93 -1.29 4.50
C ALA A 56 -5.99 -1.20 3.27
N LEU A 57 -6.16 -0.17 2.44
CA LEU A 57 -5.27 0.12 1.32
C LEU A 57 -3.86 0.46 1.80
N ASP A 58 -3.73 1.33 2.80
CA ASP A 58 -2.44 1.71 3.41
C ASP A 58 -1.69 0.50 3.97
N ALA A 59 -2.36 -0.37 4.73
CA ALA A 59 -1.76 -1.59 5.27
C ALA A 59 -1.29 -2.54 4.15
N ALA A 60 -2.02 -2.63 3.04
CA ALA A 60 -1.60 -3.39 1.87
C ALA A 60 -0.35 -2.79 1.21
N ILE A 61 -0.28 -1.46 1.11
CA ILE A 61 0.90 -0.73 0.59
C ILE A 61 2.10 -1.00 1.49
N GLU A 62 1.99 -0.88 2.81
CA GLU A 62 3.09 -1.14 3.75
C GLU A 62 3.62 -2.57 3.63
N ARG A 63 2.72 -3.55 3.53
CA ARG A 63 3.11 -4.95 3.37
C ARG A 63 3.81 -5.20 2.02
N LEU A 64 3.36 -4.53 0.97
CA LEU A 64 3.94 -4.62 -0.36
C LEU A 64 5.33 -3.95 -0.38
N GLU A 65 5.45 -2.77 0.21
CA GLU A 65 6.71 -2.06 0.37
C GLU A 65 7.71 -2.82 1.24
N ALA A 66 7.28 -3.53 2.29
CA ALA A 66 8.16 -4.41 3.06
C ALA A 66 8.74 -5.54 2.20
N ALA A 67 7.94 -6.09 1.28
CA ALA A 67 8.39 -7.13 0.34
C ALA A 67 9.38 -6.58 -0.70
N TYR A 68 9.19 -5.35 -1.18
CA TYR A 68 10.10 -4.70 -2.14
C TYR A 68 11.31 -4.00 -1.49
N GLY A 69 11.19 -3.61 -0.22
CA GLY A 69 12.14 -2.78 0.54
C GLY A 69 13.14 -3.58 1.36
N THR A 70 13.19 -4.89 1.19
CA THR A 70 14.26 -5.73 1.75
C THR A 70 15.39 -5.89 0.73
N PRO A 71 16.48 -5.11 0.80
CA PRO A 71 17.78 -5.72 0.89
C PRO A 71 17.94 -6.19 2.34
N VAL A 72 18.15 -7.49 2.56
CA VAL A 72 18.68 -7.96 3.85
C VAL A 72 20.02 -7.24 4.06
N ALA A 73 20.02 -6.17 4.85
CA ALA A 73 21.16 -5.86 5.67
C ALA A 73 20.86 -6.52 7.01
N PRO A 74 21.58 -7.59 7.40
CA PRO A 74 21.37 -8.18 8.71
C PRO A 74 21.73 -7.10 9.73
N LEU A 75 20.75 -6.68 10.53
CA LEU A 75 21.04 -5.98 11.77
C LEU A 75 22.03 -6.86 12.54
N PRO A 76 23.26 -6.41 12.85
CA PRO A 76 24.12 -7.17 13.75
C PRO A 76 23.35 -7.34 15.06
N PRO A 77 23.35 -8.55 15.67
CA PRO A 77 22.67 -8.76 16.93
C PRO A 77 23.21 -7.76 17.96
N PRO A 78 22.35 -7.25 18.88
CA PRO A 78 22.84 -6.37 19.93
C PRO A 78 23.93 -7.11 20.72
N PRO A 79 25.04 -6.45 21.08
CA PRO A 79 26.10 -7.09 21.83
C PRO A 79 25.52 -7.62 23.15
N PRO A 80 25.93 -8.80 23.62
CA PRO A 80 25.55 -9.28 24.93
C PRO A 80 26.08 -8.27 25.95
N GLN A 81 25.17 -7.67 26.71
CA GLN A 81 25.56 -6.85 27.86
C GLN A 81 26.21 -7.80 28.87
N ALA A 82 27.52 -7.60 29.08
CA ALA A 82 28.32 -8.28 30.09
C ALA A 82 28.02 -7.75 31.49
#